data_AF-A0A8T0Q0J6-F1
#
_entry.id   AF-A0A8T0Q0J6-F1
#
_cell.length_a   1.000
_cell.length_b   1.000
_cell.length_c   1.000
_cell.angle_alpha   90.00
_cell.angle_beta   90.00
_cell.angle_gamma   90.00
#
_symmetry.space_group_name_H-M   'P 1'
#
loop_
_entity.id
_entity.type
_entity.pdbx_description
1 polymer ?
#
loop_
_entity_poly.entity_id
_entity_poly.type
_entity_poly.pdbx_seq_one_letter_code
_entity_poly.pdbx_strand_id
1 'polypeptide(L)'
;MITPVADPTMMDGDDARASLLPETDPRRRGPGGGGQKQPSSSTVLPAVVSAALLLVLAAVAILASQHADDGQGGVAAAGRVVEVAASRGAAEGVSEKSTAPLLGAGGALRDYAWTNAMLAWQRTAFHFQPPKNWMNDPNGPLYHKGWYHLFYQWNPDSAVWGNITWGHAVSRDLVHWLHLPLAMVPDHWYDANGVWSGSATRLPDGRIVMLYTGSTTESVQVQNLAEPADPSDPLLRRWVKSAANPILVPPPGIGLKDFRDPTTAWRVPNDTAWRVAIGSKDRSHAGLALVYRTADFVRYDPAPALMRVVPGTGMWECVDFYPVAAGAGGVENGLETSVPPGPGVKHVVKASLDDDKRDYYAIGTYDAGADAWTPEDAANDVGIGLLYDYGKFYASKTFYDPVLRRRVLWGWVGETDSERAAILKGWASVQSIPRTVRPPGHEDRQQPAPVARGGGGEPPDERQELRRRGAGPRLHRAPRRRQGDTAGHRGRVRGGRGGRGGRDGGRRGVQLQHQRRRGGAGPARPVRSARARRRRPLGADRRLLLPGQGHRRQPQDLLLPRRAQGIKGERSGEESLRKLGPRAARGEPVSKNSG
;
A
#
# COMPACT_ATOMS: atom_id res chain seq x y z
N MET A 1 -15.21 0.47 36.08
CA MET A 1 -14.80 -0.90 36.48
C MET A 1 -14.38 -1.65 35.23
N ILE A 2 -13.51 -2.65 35.33
CA ILE A 2 -12.87 -3.29 34.17
C ILE A 2 -13.44 -4.70 33.99
N THR A 3 -13.92 -5.01 32.79
CA THR A 3 -14.17 -6.39 32.33
C THR A 3 -13.00 -6.85 31.45
N PRO A 4 -12.40 -8.02 31.69
CA PRO A 4 -11.29 -8.52 30.88
C PRO A 4 -11.81 -9.02 29.52
N VAL A 5 -11.06 -8.71 28.45
CA VAL A 5 -11.27 -9.32 27.12
C VAL A 5 -10.70 -10.75 27.14
N ALA A 6 -11.40 -11.68 26.50
CA ALA A 6 -11.00 -13.08 26.45
C ALA A 6 -9.86 -13.33 25.45
N ASP A 7 -8.99 -14.28 25.78
CA ASP A 7 -7.84 -14.71 24.97
C ASP A 7 -8.30 -15.59 23.78
N PRO A 8 -8.04 -15.19 22.51
CA PRO A 8 -8.47 -15.95 21.34
C PRO A 8 -7.52 -17.13 21.07
N THR A 9 -7.70 -18.21 21.82
CA THR A 9 -7.00 -19.48 21.56
C THR A 9 -7.34 -20.03 20.17
N MET A 10 -6.28 -20.37 19.42
CA MET A 10 -6.24 -21.28 18.26
C MET A 10 -7.60 -21.93 17.88
N MET A 11 -8.22 -21.46 16.80
CA MET A 11 -9.24 -22.26 16.12
C MET A 11 -8.56 -23.23 15.16
N ASP A 12 -8.81 -24.53 15.34
CA ASP A 12 -8.40 -25.56 14.39
C ASP A 12 -9.10 -25.38 13.05
N GLY A 13 -8.39 -25.68 11.96
CA GLY A 13 -8.86 -25.43 10.61
C GLY A 13 -9.79 -26.51 10.07
N ASP A 14 -11.10 -26.30 10.15
CA ASP A 14 -12.08 -26.96 9.25
C ASP A 14 -13.43 -26.20 9.15
N ASP A 15 -13.40 -24.87 8.97
CA ASP A 15 -14.64 -24.10 8.67
C ASP A 15 -14.41 -22.89 7.74
N ALA A 16 -13.82 -23.14 6.56
CA ALA A 16 -13.50 -22.13 5.54
C ALA A 16 -14.65 -21.88 4.53
N ARG A 17 -15.92 -22.08 4.92
CA ARG A 17 -17.09 -21.82 4.07
C ARG A 17 -17.80 -20.53 4.48
N ALA A 18 -17.47 -19.43 3.80
CA ALA A 18 -18.30 -18.23 3.83
C ALA A 18 -19.75 -18.61 3.44
N SER A 19 -20.71 -18.25 4.28
CA SER A 19 -22.13 -18.59 4.06
C SER A 19 -22.71 -17.74 2.93
N LEU A 20 -22.57 -18.23 1.70
CA LEU A 20 -23.26 -17.69 0.52
C LEU A 20 -24.78 -17.87 0.66
N LEU A 21 -25.54 -17.25 -0.25
CA LEU A 21 -26.99 -17.02 -0.11
C LEU A 21 -27.78 -18.32 0.12
N PRO A 22 -28.86 -18.29 0.93
CA PRO A 22 -29.69 -19.46 1.15
C PRO A 22 -30.24 -19.99 -0.18
N GLU A 23 -30.11 -21.30 -0.39
CA GLU A 23 -30.56 -21.96 -1.62
C GLU A 23 -32.10 -21.92 -1.75
N THR A 24 -32.59 -21.75 -2.97
CA THR A 24 -34.03 -21.76 -3.28
C THR A 24 -34.33 -22.74 -4.41
N ASP A 25 -34.96 -23.88 -4.09
CA ASP A 25 -35.38 -24.91 -5.07
C ASP A 25 -36.69 -24.50 -5.80
N PRO A 26 -36.67 -24.31 -7.13
CA PRO A 26 -37.80 -23.78 -7.88
C PRO A 26 -38.81 -24.86 -8.32
N ARG A 27 -39.31 -25.72 -7.41
CA ARG A 27 -40.25 -26.81 -7.76
C ARG A 27 -41.45 -26.99 -6.82
N ARG A 28 -42.49 -26.16 -7.00
CA ARG A 28 -43.92 -26.55 -6.77
C ARG A 28 -44.88 -25.55 -7.42
N ARG A 29 -45.84 -26.04 -8.21
CA ARG A 29 -47.06 -25.35 -8.67
C ARG A 29 -48.23 -26.32 -8.68
N GLY A 30 -49.41 -25.86 -8.31
CA GLY A 30 -50.70 -26.56 -8.39
C GLY A 30 -51.85 -25.53 -8.42
N PRO A 31 -52.99 -25.77 -9.10
CA PRO A 31 -53.91 -24.68 -9.46
C PRO A 31 -55.34 -24.72 -8.84
N GLY A 32 -55.98 -23.55 -8.81
CA GLY A 32 -57.39 -23.24 -8.50
C GLY A 32 -57.49 -21.72 -8.29
N GLY A 33 -58.53 -20.95 -8.68
CA GLY A 33 -59.87 -21.27 -9.16
C GLY A 33 -60.90 -21.22 -8.03
N GLY A 34 -61.93 -20.37 -8.02
CA GLY A 34 -62.33 -19.24 -8.89
C GLY A 34 -63.77 -18.78 -8.57
N GLY A 35 -64.16 -17.53 -8.85
CA GLY A 35 -65.54 -17.06 -8.58
C GLY A 35 -65.79 -15.55 -8.77
N GLN A 36 -67.04 -15.17 -9.03
CA GLN A 36 -67.51 -13.78 -9.22
C GLN A 36 -68.65 -13.44 -8.27
N LYS A 37 -68.85 -12.15 -7.92
CA LYS A 37 -70.08 -11.35 -8.21
C LYS A 37 -70.10 -9.93 -7.59
N GLN A 38 -70.82 -9.03 -8.26
CA GLN A 38 -71.40 -7.74 -7.81
C GLN A 38 -72.95 -7.84 -8.02
N PRO A 39 -73.82 -6.79 -8.02
CA PRO A 39 -73.66 -5.33 -7.78
C PRO A 39 -74.80 -4.65 -6.95
N SER A 40 -74.79 -3.30 -6.87
CA SER A 40 -75.92 -2.32 -6.81
C SER A 40 -75.62 -1.10 -5.88
N SER A 41 -76.16 0.13 -6.05
CA SER A 41 -76.64 0.85 -7.26
C SER A 41 -76.82 2.39 -7.01
N SER A 42 -76.04 3.24 -7.72
CA SER A 42 -76.19 4.71 -7.92
C SER A 42 -76.40 5.59 -6.65
N THR A 43 -76.69 6.91 -6.60
CA THR A 43 -76.93 8.08 -7.51
C THR A 43 -76.65 9.37 -6.67
N VAL A 44 -76.44 10.64 -7.08
CA VAL A 44 -76.47 11.45 -8.33
C VAL A 44 -75.30 12.51 -8.30
N LEU A 45 -75.39 13.63 -9.03
CA LEU A 45 -74.55 14.86 -9.01
C LEU A 45 -75.49 16.11 -8.89
N PRO A 46 -75.05 17.40 -8.71
CA PRO A 46 -73.76 17.98 -9.12
C PRO A 46 -73.08 19.05 -8.20
N ALA A 47 -71.74 19.19 -8.33
CA ALA A 47 -71.01 20.45 -8.15
C ALA A 47 -69.59 20.35 -8.76
N VAL A 48 -69.38 20.96 -9.93
CA VAL A 48 -68.09 21.03 -10.66
C VAL A 48 -67.59 22.47 -10.53
N VAL A 49 -66.37 22.80 -10.08
CA VAL A 49 -65.05 22.38 -10.64
C VAL A 49 -64.04 21.90 -9.56
N SER A 50 -64.15 22.33 -8.31
CA SER A 50 -63.08 22.13 -7.30
C SER A 50 -62.85 20.68 -6.82
N ALA A 51 -63.73 19.74 -7.15
CA ALA A 51 -63.64 18.36 -6.69
C ALA A 51 -62.59 17.50 -7.42
N ALA A 52 -62.18 17.87 -8.65
CA ALA A 52 -61.32 17.03 -9.47
C ALA A 52 -59.93 16.78 -8.85
N LEU A 53 -59.33 17.80 -8.22
CA LEU A 53 -58.02 17.69 -7.59
C LEU A 53 -58.07 16.83 -6.31
N LEU A 54 -59.17 16.95 -5.54
CA LEU A 54 -59.41 16.16 -4.33
C LEU A 54 -59.73 14.69 -4.64
N LEU A 55 -60.46 14.41 -5.74
CA LEU A 55 -60.74 13.04 -6.17
C LEU A 55 -59.48 12.30 -6.66
N VAL A 56 -58.54 12.99 -7.33
CA VAL A 56 -57.23 12.41 -7.68
C VAL A 56 -56.43 12.10 -6.42
N LEU A 57 -56.35 13.02 -5.46
CA LEU A 57 -55.66 12.80 -4.19
C LEU A 57 -56.30 11.67 -3.35
N ALA A 58 -57.63 11.60 -3.30
CA ALA A 58 -58.36 10.53 -2.62
C ALA A 58 -58.18 9.17 -3.29
N ALA A 59 -58.19 9.11 -4.63
CA ALA A 59 -57.92 7.87 -5.37
C ALA A 59 -56.49 7.37 -5.14
N VAL A 60 -55.50 8.26 -5.12
CA VAL A 60 -54.10 7.92 -4.78
C VAL A 60 -54.00 7.45 -3.33
N ALA A 61 -54.69 8.09 -2.38
CA ALA A 61 -54.70 7.68 -0.98
C ALA A 61 -55.36 6.30 -0.75
N ILE A 62 -56.45 5.99 -1.47
CA ILE A 62 -57.14 4.70 -1.40
C ILE A 62 -56.32 3.59 -2.09
N LEU A 63 -55.66 3.88 -3.21
CA LEU A 63 -54.73 2.94 -3.83
C LEU A 63 -53.47 2.71 -2.97
N ALA A 64 -53.04 3.69 -2.18
CA ALA A 64 -51.97 3.54 -1.21
C ALA A 64 -52.39 2.70 0.02
N SER A 65 -53.64 2.82 0.49
CA SER A 65 -54.13 2.03 1.63
C SER A 65 -54.54 0.59 1.24
N GLN A 66 -55.01 0.36 0.01
CA GLN A 66 -55.35 -0.99 -0.50
C GLN A 66 -54.12 -1.87 -0.84
N HIS A 67 -52.90 -1.41 -0.52
CA HIS A 67 -51.68 -2.23 -0.49
C HIS A 67 -51.02 -2.24 0.91
N ALA A 68 -51.77 -1.89 1.95
CA ALA A 68 -51.27 -1.75 3.32
C ALA A 68 -52.03 -2.55 4.40
N ASP A 69 -52.89 -3.51 4.03
CA ASP A 69 -53.26 -4.60 4.93
C ASP A 69 -53.78 -5.85 4.18
N ASP A 70 -53.06 -6.97 4.31
CA ASP A 70 -53.56 -8.36 4.23
C ASP A 70 -52.37 -9.32 4.50
N GLY A 71 -52.18 -9.68 5.77
CA GLY A 71 -51.02 -10.44 6.24
C GLY A 71 -51.28 -11.92 6.48
N GLN A 72 -50.18 -12.70 6.48
CA GLN A 72 -50.06 -14.08 6.98
C GLN A 72 -50.68 -15.20 6.12
N GLY A 73 -49.81 -15.92 5.40
CA GLY A 73 -50.18 -17.12 4.63
C GLY A 73 -49.02 -18.07 4.28
N GLY A 74 -47.83 -17.88 4.87
CA GLY A 74 -46.66 -18.70 4.59
C GLY A 74 -45.48 -18.40 5.52
N VAL A 75 -44.80 -19.46 5.97
CA VAL A 75 -43.61 -19.35 6.83
C VAL A 75 -42.40 -19.01 5.95
N ALA A 76 -42.31 -17.75 5.53
CA ALA A 76 -41.08 -17.21 4.99
C ALA A 76 -40.04 -17.16 6.13
N ALA A 77 -38.91 -17.84 5.95
CA ALA A 77 -37.79 -17.68 6.87
C ALA A 77 -37.39 -16.20 6.89
N ALA A 78 -37.43 -15.58 8.07
CA ALA A 78 -37.20 -14.15 8.22
C ALA A 78 -35.77 -13.82 7.74
N GLY A 79 -35.67 -13.29 6.51
CA GLY A 79 -34.41 -12.88 5.91
C GLY A 79 -33.80 -11.80 6.77
N ARG A 80 -32.83 -12.18 7.62
CA ARG A 80 -32.16 -11.29 8.55
C ARG A 80 -31.63 -10.10 7.76
N VAL A 81 -32.17 -8.91 8.02
CA VAL A 81 -31.61 -7.67 7.49
C VAL A 81 -30.24 -7.53 8.13
N VAL A 82 -29.22 -7.93 7.39
CA VAL A 82 -27.84 -7.66 7.77
C VAL A 82 -27.65 -6.18 7.52
N GLU A 83 -27.69 -5.40 8.60
CA GLU A 83 -27.21 -4.03 8.60
C GLU A 83 -25.70 -4.07 8.38
N VAL A 84 -25.28 -3.91 7.13
CA VAL A 84 -23.87 -3.93 6.75
C VAL A 84 -23.28 -2.57 7.08
N ALA A 85 -22.18 -2.56 7.83
CA ALA A 85 -21.41 -1.34 8.08
C ALA A 85 -21.01 -0.71 6.74
N ALA A 86 -21.50 0.51 6.48
CA ALA A 86 -21.22 1.24 5.26
C ALA A 86 -19.75 1.69 5.18
N SER A 87 -19.26 1.88 3.96
CA SER A 87 -17.90 2.36 3.72
C SER A 87 -17.73 3.79 4.24
N ARG A 88 -16.57 4.12 4.83
CA ARG A 88 -16.31 5.43 5.45
C ARG A 88 -15.06 6.17 4.96
N GLY A 89 -14.40 5.70 3.90
CA GLY A 89 -13.13 6.22 3.39
C GLY A 89 -13.23 7.67 2.92
N ALA A 90 -14.22 8.00 2.11
CA ALA A 90 -14.40 9.36 1.60
C ALA A 90 -14.64 10.40 2.72
N ALA A 91 -15.28 10.00 3.83
CA ALA A 91 -15.48 10.84 5.00
C ALA A 91 -14.18 11.01 5.83
N GLU A 92 -13.34 9.98 5.90
CA GLU A 92 -11.98 10.04 6.47
C GLU A 92 -10.98 10.81 5.57
N GLY A 93 -11.33 11.03 4.30
CA GLY A 93 -10.49 11.68 3.29
C GLY A 93 -9.54 10.72 2.58
N VAL A 94 -9.99 9.49 2.30
CA VAL A 94 -9.23 8.36 1.73
C VAL A 94 -9.88 7.85 0.45
N SER A 95 -9.06 7.40 -0.49
CA SER A 95 -9.49 6.65 -1.67
C SER A 95 -10.11 5.28 -1.34
N GLU A 96 -11.38 5.08 -1.68
CA GLU A 96 -12.11 3.79 -1.51
C GLU A 96 -12.82 3.34 -2.80
N LYS A 97 -13.53 2.20 -2.77
CA LYS A 97 -14.25 1.63 -3.93
C LYS A 97 -15.50 2.44 -4.28
N SER A 98 -15.31 3.57 -4.95
CA SER A 98 -16.38 4.32 -5.58
C SER A 98 -16.86 3.66 -6.88
N THR A 99 -17.64 2.58 -6.78
CA THR A 99 -18.57 2.22 -7.88
C THR A 99 -19.73 3.20 -7.88
N ALA A 100 -19.45 4.42 -8.33
CA ALA A 100 -20.46 5.45 -8.52
C ALA A 100 -21.52 4.96 -9.52
N PRO A 101 -22.82 5.01 -9.19
CA PRO A 101 -23.87 4.85 -10.19
C PRO A 101 -23.68 5.92 -11.28
N LEU A 102 -23.72 5.52 -12.54
CA LEU A 102 -23.58 6.47 -13.65
C LEU A 102 -24.75 7.46 -13.60
N LEU A 103 -24.45 8.73 -13.33
CA LEU A 103 -25.45 9.78 -13.13
C LEU A 103 -26.35 9.92 -14.37
N GLY A 104 -27.65 9.64 -14.19
CA GLY A 104 -28.67 9.82 -15.23
C GLY A 104 -29.81 8.79 -15.22
N ALA A 105 -29.56 7.58 -14.69
CA ALA A 105 -30.58 6.53 -14.62
C ALA A 105 -31.52 6.73 -13.41
N GLY A 106 -32.58 7.53 -13.57
CA GLY A 106 -33.63 7.77 -12.57
C GLY A 106 -34.57 6.59 -12.27
N GLY A 107 -34.10 5.35 -12.46
CA GLY A 107 -34.80 4.12 -12.10
C GLY A 107 -33.84 3.22 -11.34
N ALA A 108 -34.34 2.55 -10.30
CA ALA A 108 -33.52 1.63 -9.50
C ALA A 108 -32.91 0.55 -10.39
N LEU A 109 -31.59 0.63 -10.60
CA LEU A 109 -30.81 -0.43 -11.23
C LEU A 109 -31.05 -1.71 -10.40
N ARG A 110 -31.80 -2.65 -10.98
CA ARG A 110 -31.93 -3.98 -10.40
C ARG A 110 -30.54 -4.60 -10.41
N ASP A 111 -29.91 -4.69 -9.24
CA ASP A 111 -28.65 -5.40 -9.07
C ASP A 111 -28.73 -6.76 -9.77
N TYR A 112 -27.64 -7.13 -10.45
CA TYR A 112 -27.57 -8.40 -11.15
C TYR A 112 -27.90 -9.55 -10.19
N ALA A 113 -28.68 -10.52 -10.66
CA ALA A 113 -29.16 -11.65 -9.87
C ALA A 113 -28.04 -12.68 -9.64
N TRP A 114 -27.02 -12.29 -8.87
CA TRP A 114 -25.86 -13.09 -8.55
C TRP A 114 -26.26 -14.39 -7.83
N THR A 115 -25.75 -15.51 -8.35
CA THR A 115 -25.87 -16.83 -7.70
C THR A 115 -24.61 -17.18 -6.93
N ASN A 116 -24.71 -18.09 -5.97
CA ASN A 116 -23.57 -18.58 -5.17
C ASN A 116 -22.41 -19.07 -6.06
N ALA A 117 -22.72 -19.81 -7.14
CA ALA A 117 -21.72 -20.28 -8.08
C ALA A 117 -20.99 -19.13 -8.79
N MET A 118 -21.71 -18.09 -9.21
CA MET A 118 -21.13 -16.90 -9.85
C MET A 118 -20.26 -16.09 -8.89
N LEU A 119 -20.65 -15.95 -7.62
CA LEU A 119 -19.89 -15.23 -6.60
C LEU A 119 -18.64 -16.01 -6.14
N ALA A 120 -18.76 -17.33 -5.97
CA ALA A 120 -17.65 -18.20 -5.59
C ALA A 120 -16.56 -18.25 -6.67
N TRP A 121 -16.96 -18.33 -7.95
CA TRP A 121 -16.04 -18.39 -9.09
C TRP A 121 -15.10 -17.17 -9.21
N GLN A 122 -15.48 -16.00 -8.67
CA GLN A 122 -14.68 -14.77 -8.77
C GLN A 122 -13.39 -14.79 -7.95
N ARG A 123 -13.24 -15.70 -6.97
CA ARG A 123 -11.99 -15.77 -6.17
C ARG A 123 -10.86 -16.27 -7.06
N THR A 124 -9.74 -15.54 -7.06
CA THR A 124 -8.60 -15.89 -7.89
C THR A 124 -7.88 -17.12 -7.34
N ALA A 125 -7.28 -17.90 -8.23
CA ALA A 125 -6.54 -19.11 -7.85
C ALA A 125 -5.08 -18.83 -7.44
N PHE A 126 -4.54 -17.64 -7.73
CA PHE A 126 -3.10 -17.35 -7.58
C PHE A 126 -2.72 -15.86 -7.38
N HIS A 127 -3.67 -14.92 -7.37
CA HIS A 127 -3.37 -13.55 -6.91
C HIS A 127 -3.46 -13.50 -5.38
N PHE A 128 -2.68 -12.62 -4.74
CA PHE A 128 -2.80 -12.47 -3.29
C PHE A 128 -4.11 -11.76 -2.94
N GLN A 129 -4.91 -12.39 -2.08
CA GLN A 129 -6.10 -11.81 -1.47
C GLN A 129 -6.35 -12.46 -0.10
N PRO A 130 -6.92 -11.75 0.89
CA PRO A 130 -7.25 -12.35 2.18
C PRO A 130 -8.29 -13.47 2.04
N PRO A 131 -8.44 -14.35 3.05
CA PRO A 131 -9.46 -15.41 3.04
C PRO A 131 -10.88 -14.86 2.89
N LYS A 132 -11.14 -13.66 3.45
CA LYS A 132 -12.41 -12.93 3.40
C LYS A 132 -12.18 -11.42 3.53
N ASN A 133 -13.27 -10.66 3.42
CA ASN A 133 -13.39 -9.23 3.69
C ASN A 133 -12.63 -8.31 2.72
N TRP A 134 -12.64 -7.01 3.01
CA TRP A 134 -12.01 -5.95 2.23
C TRP A 134 -10.50 -5.90 2.43
N MET A 135 -9.77 -5.78 1.32
CA MET A 135 -8.37 -5.35 1.26
C MET A 135 -8.21 -4.13 0.34
N ASN A 136 -7.24 -3.26 0.64
CA ASN A 136 -6.70 -2.31 -0.32
C ASN A 136 -5.16 -2.30 -0.35
N ASP A 137 -4.52 -1.25 0.13
CA ASP A 137 -3.14 -0.90 -0.21
C ASP A 137 -2.10 -1.95 0.24
N PRO A 138 -1.07 -2.24 -0.57
CA PRO A 138 0.12 -2.97 -0.13
C PRO A 138 0.95 -2.11 0.84
N ASN A 139 1.25 -2.63 2.02
CA ASN A 139 1.92 -1.91 3.10
C ASN A 139 3.23 -2.58 3.51
N GLY A 140 4.22 -1.75 3.82
CA GLY A 140 5.57 -2.15 4.26
C GLY A 140 6.16 -3.41 3.62
N PRO A 141 6.09 -3.62 2.29
CA PRO A 141 6.59 -4.86 1.68
C PRO A 141 8.12 -4.95 1.87
N LEU A 142 8.62 -6.10 2.31
CA LEU A 142 10.06 -6.29 2.55
C LEU A 142 10.52 -7.74 2.39
N TYR A 143 11.83 -7.95 2.40
CA TYR A 143 12.45 -9.26 2.61
C TYR A 143 13.16 -9.31 3.98
N HIS A 144 13.00 -10.40 4.74
CA HIS A 144 13.69 -10.67 6.01
C HIS A 144 14.01 -12.16 6.16
N LYS A 145 15.27 -12.50 6.51
CA LYS A 145 15.69 -13.85 6.96
C LYS A 145 15.14 -15.04 6.13
N GLY A 146 15.06 -14.88 4.81
CA GLY A 146 14.57 -15.93 3.90
C GLY A 146 13.10 -15.82 3.49
N TRP A 147 12.34 -14.87 4.04
CA TRP A 147 10.93 -14.63 3.73
C TRP A 147 10.73 -13.26 3.07
N TYR A 148 9.85 -13.20 2.09
CA TYR A 148 9.18 -11.96 1.69
C TYR A 148 7.96 -11.74 2.59
N HIS A 149 7.72 -10.50 3.00
CA HIS A 149 6.61 -10.07 3.82
C HIS A 149 5.75 -9.12 2.99
N LEU A 150 4.44 -9.33 3.04
CA LEU A 150 3.44 -8.38 2.59
C LEU A 150 2.56 -8.03 3.79
N PHE A 151 2.44 -6.75 4.09
CA PHE A 151 1.36 -6.23 4.92
C PHE A 151 0.35 -5.53 4.00
N TYR A 152 -0.87 -5.34 4.46
CA TYR A 152 -1.93 -4.75 3.63
C TYR A 152 -3.04 -4.16 4.50
N GLN A 153 -3.62 -3.04 4.05
CA GLN A 153 -4.84 -2.52 4.65
C GLN A 153 -5.95 -3.58 4.53
N TRP A 154 -6.53 -3.98 5.67
CA TRP A 154 -7.56 -5.02 5.76
C TRP A 154 -8.62 -4.65 6.79
N ASN A 155 -9.88 -4.94 6.48
CA ASN A 155 -11.01 -4.81 7.39
C ASN A 155 -11.33 -6.19 8.03
N PRO A 156 -11.16 -6.38 9.34
CA PRO A 156 -11.47 -7.67 10.01
C PRO A 156 -12.96 -8.04 10.01
N ASP A 157 -13.85 -7.07 9.73
CA ASP A 157 -15.29 -7.18 9.98
C ASP A 157 -16.17 -7.18 8.72
N SER A 158 -15.79 -6.46 7.65
CA SER A 158 -16.66 -6.22 6.48
C SER A 158 -15.94 -6.24 5.12
N ALA A 159 -16.71 -6.36 4.04
CA ALA A 159 -16.26 -6.34 2.64
C ALA A 159 -16.20 -4.91 2.01
N VAL A 160 -16.24 -3.86 2.84
CA VAL A 160 -16.09 -2.45 2.44
C VAL A 160 -14.99 -1.76 3.26
N TRP A 161 -14.58 -0.53 2.90
CA TRP A 161 -13.50 0.17 3.60
C TRP A 161 -13.93 0.66 4.99
N GLY A 162 -13.14 0.32 6.00
CA GLY A 162 -13.36 0.67 7.39
C GLY A 162 -12.56 -0.24 8.33
N ASN A 163 -12.50 0.13 9.61
CA ASN A 163 -11.81 -0.63 10.67
C ASN A 163 -10.42 -1.12 10.26
N ILE A 164 -9.68 -0.25 9.56
CA ILE A 164 -8.47 -0.65 8.85
C ILE A 164 -7.37 -1.07 9.83
N THR A 165 -6.90 -2.30 9.61
CA THR A 165 -5.78 -2.96 10.26
C THR A 165 -4.71 -3.29 9.22
N TRP A 166 -3.49 -3.61 9.67
CA TRP A 166 -2.51 -4.27 8.80
C TRP A 166 -2.64 -5.78 8.92
N GLY A 167 -3.28 -6.39 7.92
CA GLY A 167 -3.14 -7.82 7.66
C GLY A 167 -1.69 -8.15 7.29
N HIS A 168 -1.27 -9.40 7.48
CA HIS A 168 0.10 -9.84 7.28
C HIS A 168 0.15 -11.21 6.62
N ALA A 169 0.98 -11.36 5.59
CA ALA A 169 1.35 -12.64 5.02
C ALA A 169 2.85 -12.71 4.71
N VAL A 170 3.37 -13.94 4.61
CA VAL A 170 4.76 -14.22 4.23
C VAL A 170 4.84 -15.25 3.10
N SER A 171 5.89 -15.15 2.29
CA SER A 171 6.16 -16.04 1.17
C SER A 171 7.66 -16.34 1.04
N ARG A 172 8.01 -17.45 0.38
CA ARG A 172 9.40 -17.74 -0.02
C ARG A 172 9.74 -17.27 -1.43
N ASP A 173 8.74 -16.98 -2.26
CA ASP A 173 8.89 -16.84 -3.71
C ASP A 173 8.04 -15.74 -4.36
N LEU A 174 7.27 -15.00 -3.54
CA LEU A 174 6.27 -13.99 -3.90
C LEU A 174 4.94 -14.51 -4.48
N VAL A 175 4.74 -15.83 -4.53
CA VAL A 175 3.52 -16.45 -5.10
C VAL A 175 2.79 -17.33 -4.08
N HIS A 176 3.51 -18.16 -3.33
CA HIS A 176 2.91 -19.02 -2.30
C HIS A 176 2.93 -18.28 -0.96
N TRP A 177 1.74 -17.89 -0.46
CA TRP A 177 1.58 -17.02 0.71
C TRP A 177 0.97 -17.78 1.90
N LEU A 178 1.56 -17.58 3.07
CA LEU A 178 1.03 -18.00 4.37
C LEU A 178 0.54 -16.75 5.10
N HIS A 179 -0.75 -16.72 5.44
CA HIS A 179 -1.31 -15.66 6.28
C HIS A 179 -0.80 -15.79 7.72
N LEU A 180 -0.58 -14.67 8.37
CA LEU A 180 -0.15 -14.54 9.77
C LEU A 180 -1.19 -13.71 10.55
N PRO A 181 -1.10 -13.66 11.90
CA PRO A 181 -1.91 -12.75 12.70
C PRO A 181 -1.78 -11.28 12.27
N LEU A 182 -2.77 -10.46 12.65
CA LEU A 182 -2.74 -9.00 12.46
C LEU A 182 -1.43 -8.41 13.00
N ALA A 183 -0.76 -7.59 12.19
CA ALA A 183 0.51 -6.97 12.56
C ALA A 183 0.31 -5.69 13.37
N MET A 184 -0.68 -4.87 12.99
CA MET A 184 -1.05 -3.64 13.67
C MET A 184 -2.57 -3.44 13.58
N VAL A 185 -3.18 -2.98 14.68
CA VAL A 185 -4.63 -2.78 14.86
C VAL A 185 -4.89 -1.41 15.48
N PRO A 186 -6.08 -0.79 15.32
CA PRO A 186 -6.40 0.46 16.01
C PRO A 186 -6.59 0.21 17.52
N ASP A 187 -5.59 0.59 18.32
CA ASP A 187 -5.53 0.33 19.78
C ASP A 187 -5.02 1.53 20.60
N HIS A 188 -4.69 2.65 19.94
CA HIS A 188 -4.29 3.90 20.58
C HIS A 188 -5.03 5.10 19.98
N TRP A 189 -5.13 6.20 20.74
CA TRP A 189 -5.84 7.41 20.34
C TRP A 189 -5.37 8.00 18.98
N TYR A 190 -4.09 7.81 18.64
CA TYR A 190 -3.46 8.30 17.42
C TYR A 190 -3.71 7.45 16.17
N ASP A 191 -4.35 6.28 16.30
CA ASP A 191 -4.79 5.44 15.19
C ASP A 191 -6.18 4.79 15.41
N ALA A 192 -6.98 5.34 16.33
CA ALA A 192 -8.27 4.80 16.75
C ALA A 192 -9.28 4.63 15.60
N ASN A 193 -9.27 5.52 14.60
CA ASN A 193 -10.18 5.42 13.45
C ASN A 193 -9.61 4.51 12.33
N GLY A 194 -8.31 4.17 12.38
CA GLY A 194 -7.65 3.16 11.55
C GLY A 194 -6.12 3.27 11.50
N VAL A 195 -5.46 2.14 11.26
CA VAL A 195 -4.02 2.00 10.98
C VAL A 195 -3.83 1.94 9.47
N TRP A 196 -3.56 3.07 8.83
CA TRP A 196 -3.52 3.20 7.37
C TRP A 196 -2.12 2.97 6.79
N SER A 197 -1.96 3.30 5.51
CA SER A 197 -0.79 2.98 4.69
C SER A 197 0.55 3.51 5.20
N GLY A 198 1.60 2.82 4.77
CA GLY A 198 2.95 3.00 5.29
C GLY A 198 3.98 2.08 4.66
N SER A 199 5.22 2.23 5.10
CA SER A 199 6.40 1.62 4.49
C SER A 199 7.39 1.09 5.54
N ALA A 200 8.13 0.04 5.19
CA ALA A 200 9.13 -0.59 6.05
C ALA A 200 10.54 -0.21 5.60
N THR A 201 11.37 0.27 6.53
CA THR A 201 12.77 0.62 6.28
C THR A 201 13.69 -0.36 6.99
N ARG A 202 14.71 -0.86 6.29
CA ARG A 202 15.81 -1.62 6.90
C ARG A 202 16.93 -0.70 7.33
N LEU A 203 17.32 -0.78 8.60
CA LEU A 203 18.45 -0.02 9.12
C LEU A 203 19.76 -0.83 9.01
N PRO A 204 20.93 -0.19 8.83
CA PRO A 204 22.23 -0.89 8.74
C PRO A 204 22.63 -1.68 9.98
N ASP A 205 22.02 -1.42 11.15
CA ASP A 205 22.18 -2.19 12.38
C ASP A 205 21.36 -3.51 12.38
N GLY A 206 20.58 -3.75 11.33
CA GLY A 206 19.72 -4.92 11.15
C GLY A 206 18.28 -4.74 11.64
N ARG A 207 17.95 -3.62 12.31
CA ARG A 207 16.57 -3.30 12.71
C ARG A 207 15.68 -3.04 11.49
N ILE A 208 14.38 -3.10 11.76
CA ILE A 208 13.31 -2.78 10.83
C ILE A 208 12.41 -1.77 11.54
N VAL A 209 12.18 -0.64 10.91
CA VAL A 209 11.19 0.35 11.37
C VAL A 209 10.05 0.40 10.35
N MET A 210 8.81 0.43 10.84
CA MET A 210 7.63 0.76 10.05
C MET A 210 7.21 2.18 10.36
N LEU A 211 7.00 2.97 9.31
CA LEU A 211 6.30 4.24 9.40
C LEU A 211 4.93 4.05 8.77
N TYR A 212 3.88 4.48 9.46
CA TYR A 212 2.49 4.36 9.00
C TYR A 212 1.67 5.59 9.40
N THR A 213 0.60 5.87 8.65
CA THR A 213 -0.36 6.89 9.02
C THR A 213 -1.44 6.31 9.94
N GLY A 214 -1.69 6.94 11.08
CA GLY A 214 -2.87 6.69 11.91
C GLY A 214 -3.94 7.75 11.68
N SER A 215 -5.21 7.35 11.73
CA SER A 215 -6.32 8.29 11.88
C SER A 215 -6.70 8.41 13.36
N THR A 216 -6.51 9.60 13.91
CA THR A 216 -6.90 9.97 15.29
C THR A 216 -8.41 9.90 15.50
N THR A 217 -8.88 10.02 16.74
CA THR A 217 -10.31 10.11 17.08
C THR A 217 -11.05 11.24 16.36
N GLU A 218 -10.36 12.35 16.04
CA GLU A 218 -10.91 13.49 15.30
C GLU A 218 -10.70 13.38 13.77
N SER A 219 -10.29 12.20 13.30
CA SER A 219 -9.93 11.91 11.91
C SER A 219 -8.83 12.81 11.33
N VAL A 220 -7.90 13.27 12.17
CA VAL A 220 -6.63 13.89 11.77
C VAL A 220 -5.63 12.79 11.44
N GLN A 221 -4.97 12.91 10.29
CA GLN A 221 -3.94 11.99 9.81
C GLN A 221 -2.58 12.35 10.44
N VAL A 222 -1.97 11.40 11.15
CA VAL A 222 -0.70 11.58 11.86
C VAL A 222 0.24 10.42 11.58
N GLN A 223 1.56 10.63 11.62
CA GLN A 223 2.52 9.55 11.36
C GLN A 223 3.02 8.91 12.65
N ASN A 224 3.17 7.59 12.60
CA ASN A 224 3.46 6.73 13.72
C ASN A 224 4.61 5.77 13.38
N LEU A 225 5.42 5.44 14.38
CA LEU A 225 6.50 4.46 14.33
C LEU A 225 6.06 3.13 14.97
N ALA A 226 6.44 2.01 14.35
CA ALA A 226 6.44 0.69 14.98
C ALA A 226 7.73 -0.10 14.66
N GLU A 227 8.15 -0.97 15.58
CA GLU A 227 9.27 -1.92 15.41
C GLU A 227 8.81 -3.35 15.72
N PRO A 228 9.47 -4.40 15.21
CA PRO A 228 9.16 -5.78 15.58
C PRO A 228 9.36 -6.03 17.08
N ALA A 229 8.38 -6.63 17.74
CA ALA A 229 8.44 -7.00 19.16
C ALA A 229 9.49 -8.09 19.47
N ASP A 230 9.95 -8.79 18.43
CA ASP A 230 11.07 -9.72 18.45
C ASP A 230 11.80 -9.64 17.10
N PRO A 231 12.89 -8.86 16.98
CA PRO A 231 13.71 -8.80 15.78
C PRO A 231 14.43 -10.13 15.47
N SER A 232 14.42 -11.12 16.37
CA SER A 232 14.93 -12.47 16.14
C SER A 232 13.96 -13.31 15.29
N ASP A 233 12.64 -13.13 15.44
CA ASP A 233 11.59 -13.85 14.70
C ASP A 233 11.74 -13.63 13.18
N PRO A 234 12.01 -14.68 12.38
CA PRO A 234 12.07 -14.54 10.93
C PRO A 234 10.70 -14.25 10.30
N LEU A 235 9.60 -14.47 11.04
CA LEU A 235 8.24 -14.22 10.56
C LEU A 235 7.70 -12.83 10.96
N LEU A 236 8.36 -12.09 11.87
CA LEU A 236 7.95 -10.75 12.33
C LEU A 236 6.47 -10.66 12.79
N ARG A 237 5.99 -11.66 13.54
CA ARG A 237 4.55 -11.85 13.85
C ARG A 237 3.94 -10.89 14.89
N ARG A 238 4.76 -10.04 15.53
CA ARG A 238 4.31 -9.09 16.55
C ARG A 238 5.09 -7.80 16.40
N TRP A 239 4.40 -6.67 16.54
CA TRP A 239 4.96 -5.33 16.46
C TRP A 239 4.68 -4.57 17.75
N VAL A 240 5.50 -3.56 18.03
CA VAL A 240 5.32 -2.61 19.14
C VAL A 240 5.32 -1.22 18.55
N LYS A 241 4.24 -0.47 18.80
CA LYS A 241 4.14 0.94 18.44
C LYS A 241 4.96 1.79 19.42
N SER A 242 5.60 2.84 18.92
CA SER A 242 6.44 3.71 19.74
C SER A 242 5.64 4.47 20.78
N ALA A 243 6.16 4.55 22.01
CA ALA A 243 5.60 5.40 23.07
C ALA A 243 5.73 6.92 22.77
N ALA A 244 6.46 7.29 21.71
CA ALA A 244 6.56 8.66 21.20
C ALA A 244 5.56 8.98 20.08
N ASN A 245 4.62 8.09 19.77
CA ASN A 245 3.61 8.31 18.74
C ASN A 245 2.53 9.32 19.18
N PRO A 246 2.06 10.22 18.27
CA PRO A 246 2.52 10.38 16.90
C PRO A 246 3.84 11.14 16.80
N ILE A 247 4.73 10.66 15.93
CA ILE A 247 6.08 11.24 15.69
C ILE A 247 6.05 12.41 14.71
N LEU A 248 4.99 12.54 13.89
CA LEU A 248 4.74 13.68 13.01
C LEU A 248 3.23 13.96 12.93
N VAL A 249 2.88 15.24 12.83
CA VAL A 249 1.51 15.76 12.66
C VAL A 249 1.46 16.70 11.44
N PRO A 250 0.28 16.99 10.85
CA PRO A 250 0.18 17.85 9.67
C PRO A 250 0.81 19.24 9.92
N PRO A 251 1.77 19.68 9.07
CA PRO A 251 2.43 20.97 9.26
C PRO A 251 1.53 22.15 8.85
N PRO A 252 1.81 23.38 9.33
CA PRO A 252 1.03 24.57 8.97
C PRO A 252 0.90 24.75 7.46
N GLY A 253 -0.35 24.93 6.99
CA GLY A 253 -0.69 25.09 5.57
C GLY A 253 -1.33 23.84 4.96
N ILE A 254 -0.96 22.65 5.43
CA ILE A 254 -1.49 21.35 4.98
C ILE A 254 -2.82 21.03 5.68
N GLY A 255 -3.68 20.26 5.02
CA GLY A 255 -4.97 19.83 5.56
C GLY A 255 -4.82 18.70 6.59
N LEU A 256 -5.70 18.68 7.59
CA LEU A 256 -5.73 17.62 8.62
C LEU A 256 -6.02 16.22 8.04
N LYS A 257 -6.57 16.16 6.81
CA LYS A 257 -6.88 14.95 6.04
C LYS A 257 -6.06 14.83 4.76
N ASP A 258 -4.91 15.51 4.69
CA ASP A 258 -4.05 15.63 3.50
C ASP A 258 -2.57 15.35 3.83
N PHE A 259 -2.28 14.39 4.72
CA PHE A 259 -0.93 14.15 5.21
C PHE A 259 -0.73 12.66 5.54
N ARG A 260 -0.33 11.85 4.55
CA ARG A 260 -0.30 10.38 4.69
C ARG A 260 0.74 9.64 3.86
N ASP A 261 0.83 8.34 4.14
CA ASP A 261 1.55 7.31 3.41
C ASP A 261 3.07 7.50 3.33
N PRO A 262 3.76 7.56 4.50
CA PRO A 262 5.20 7.77 4.55
C PRO A 262 5.98 6.72 3.73
N THR A 263 6.98 7.18 2.97
CA THR A 263 7.80 6.32 2.10
C THR A 263 8.72 5.39 2.88
N THR A 264 9.30 4.41 2.18
CA THR A 264 10.55 3.80 2.63
C THR A 264 11.59 4.92 2.80
N ALA A 265 12.31 4.93 3.91
CA ALA A 265 13.31 5.96 4.16
C ALA A 265 14.61 5.67 3.40
N TRP A 266 15.33 6.72 3.00
CA TRP A 266 16.62 6.62 2.33
C TRP A 266 17.69 7.44 3.03
N ARG A 267 18.97 7.17 2.75
CA ARG A 267 20.09 8.00 3.18
C ARG A 267 20.89 8.56 2.01
N VAL A 268 21.43 9.75 2.23
CA VAL A 268 22.46 10.37 1.41
C VAL A 268 23.85 9.92 1.92
N PRO A 269 24.85 9.63 1.07
CA PRO A 269 26.19 9.29 1.55
C PRO A 269 26.79 10.41 2.38
N ASN A 270 27.59 10.02 3.39
CA ASN A 270 28.26 10.92 4.34
C ASN A 270 27.32 11.75 5.24
N ASP A 271 26.00 11.66 5.07
CA ASP A 271 25.00 12.25 5.97
C ASP A 271 24.48 11.19 6.95
N THR A 272 24.41 11.52 8.24
CA THR A 272 23.83 10.65 9.28
C THR A 272 22.31 10.58 9.24
N ALA A 273 21.64 11.60 8.69
CA ALA A 273 20.18 11.68 8.66
C ALA A 273 19.56 10.88 7.50
N TRP A 274 18.54 10.10 7.84
CA TRP A 274 17.57 9.55 6.90
C TRP A 274 16.66 10.65 6.38
N ARG A 275 16.08 10.43 5.19
CA ARG A 275 14.93 11.16 4.66
C ARG A 275 13.73 10.24 4.57
N VAL A 276 12.55 10.80 4.82
CA VAL A 276 11.24 10.18 4.56
C VAL A 276 10.43 11.19 3.76
N ALA A 277 9.78 10.74 2.68
CA ALA A 277 8.78 11.56 1.99
C ALA A 277 7.36 11.20 2.46
N ILE A 278 6.46 12.17 2.41
CA ILE A 278 5.04 12.01 2.81
C ILE A 278 4.16 12.70 1.75
N GLY A 279 3.08 12.02 1.36
CA GLY A 279 2.11 12.49 0.38
C GLY A 279 1.17 13.55 0.96
N SER A 280 0.85 14.57 0.14
CA SER A 280 0.13 15.77 0.57
C SER A 280 -0.47 16.53 -0.63
N LYS A 281 -1.38 17.48 -0.35
CA LYS A 281 -1.72 18.59 -1.25
C LYS A 281 -1.67 19.95 -0.57
N ASP A 282 -1.56 21.01 -1.36
CA ASP A 282 -1.75 22.39 -0.89
C ASP A 282 -3.22 22.85 -1.03
N ARG A 283 -3.50 24.07 -0.57
CA ARG A 283 -4.84 24.70 -0.66
C ARG A 283 -5.21 25.14 -2.08
N SER A 284 -4.27 25.13 -3.01
CA SER A 284 -4.42 25.47 -4.42
C SER A 284 -4.65 24.24 -5.30
N HIS A 285 -4.88 23.07 -4.68
CA HIS A 285 -5.09 21.79 -5.38
C HIS A 285 -3.84 21.33 -6.19
N ALA A 286 -2.65 21.75 -5.76
CA ALA A 286 -1.37 21.21 -6.19
C ALA A 286 -0.96 20.04 -5.28
N GLY A 287 -0.76 18.86 -5.88
CA GLY A 287 -0.23 17.70 -5.19
C GLY A 287 1.27 17.83 -4.97
N LEU A 288 1.77 17.34 -3.84
CA LEU A 288 3.15 17.53 -3.41
C LEU A 288 3.67 16.43 -2.51
N ALA A 289 5.00 16.30 -2.47
CA ALA A 289 5.71 15.44 -1.52
C ALA A 289 6.54 16.28 -0.55
N LEU A 290 6.19 16.21 0.73
CA LEU A 290 6.97 16.76 1.84
C LEU A 290 8.17 15.84 2.10
N VAL A 291 9.32 16.38 2.52
CA VAL A 291 10.46 15.57 3.01
C VAL A 291 10.79 15.97 4.44
N TYR A 292 11.02 14.97 5.28
CA TYR A 292 11.53 15.14 6.64
C TYR A 292 12.84 14.38 6.84
N ARG A 293 13.77 14.99 7.58
CA ARG A 293 15.07 14.43 7.97
C ARG A 293 14.98 13.86 9.39
N THR A 294 15.58 12.70 9.64
CA THR A 294 15.67 12.12 11.00
C THR A 294 16.97 11.37 11.24
N ALA A 295 17.48 11.43 12.47
CA ALA A 295 18.62 10.61 12.92
C ALA A 295 18.19 9.38 13.74
N ASP A 296 16.99 9.39 14.32
CA ASP A 296 16.53 8.42 15.33
C ASP A 296 15.16 7.78 15.03
N PHE A 297 14.47 8.18 13.95
CA PHE A 297 13.07 7.84 13.61
C PHE A 297 12.01 8.28 14.64
N VAL A 298 12.38 9.16 15.58
CA VAL A 298 11.48 9.71 16.60
C VAL A 298 11.34 11.23 16.46
N ARG A 299 12.41 11.92 16.05
CA ARG A 299 12.45 13.36 15.81
C ARG A 299 12.65 13.63 14.33
N TYR A 300 11.92 14.60 13.80
CA TYR A 300 11.87 14.90 12.37
C TYR A 300 11.97 16.40 12.13
N ASP A 301 13.04 16.82 11.46
CA ASP A 301 13.22 18.18 10.95
C ASP A 301 12.68 18.27 9.52
N PRO A 302 11.92 19.30 9.12
CA PRO A 302 11.51 19.47 7.73
C PRO A 302 12.72 19.76 6.83
N ALA A 303 12.71 19.23 5.61
CA ALA A 303 13.67 19.61 4.58
C ALA A 303 13.48 21.08 4.16
N PRO A 304 14.52 21.77 3.65
CA PRO A 304 14.44 23.18 3.27
C PRO A 304 13.60 23.44 2.01
N ALA A 305 13.21 22.39 1.28
CA ALA A 305 12.38 22.44 0.09
C ALA A 305 11.37 21.29 0.07
N LEU A 306 10.29 21.46 -0.69
CA LEU A 306 9.45 20.34 -1.11
C LEU A 306 10.23 19.45 -2.09
N MET A 307 9.96 18.15 -2.06
CA MET A 307 10.59 17.20 -3.00
C MET A 307 10.19 17.50 -4.44
N ARG A 308 8.87 17.66 -4.63
CA ARG A 308 8.19 18.05 -5.86
C ARG A 308 6.80 18.61 -5.49
N VAL A 309 6.26 19.46 -6.36
CA VAL A 309 4.88 19.94 -6.33
C VAL A 309 4.41 20.11 -7.79
N VAL A 310 3.18 19.67 -8.09
CA VAL A 310 2.59 19.72 -9.44
C VAL A 310 1.16 20.28 -9.36
N PRO A 311 0.89 21.49 -9.90
CA PRO A 311 -0.44 22.09 -9.86
C PRO A 311 -1.52 21.25 -10.53
N GLY A 312 -2.72 21.22 -9.95
CA GLY A 312 -3.89 20.57 -10.55
C GLY A 312 -3.86 19.04 -10.54
N THR A 313 -3.09 18.42 -9.63
CA THR A 313 -3.01 16.95 -9.47
C THR A 313 -3.65 16.45 -8.17
N GLY A 314 -4.32 17.31 -7.41
CA GLY A 314 -5.04 16.90 -6.21
C GLY A 314 -4.17 16.33 -5.10
N MET A 315 -4.71 15.37 -4.34
CA MET A 315 -3.97 14.72 -3.26
C MET A 315 -3.05 13.63 -3.79
N TRP A 316 -1.77 13.71 -3.44
CA TRP A 316 -0.79 12.66 -3.67
C TRP A 316 -0.85 11.65 -2.52
N GLU A 317 -1.54 10.54 -2.73
CA GLU A 317 -1.48 9.35 -1.87
C GLU A 317 -0.27 8.48 -2.24
N CYS A 318 0.08 7.56 -1.35
CA CYS A 318 1.03 6.46 -1.55
C CYS A 318 2.25 6.83 -2.40
N VAL A 319 2.95 7.90 -2.01
CA VAL A 319 4.19 8.32 -2.64
C VAL A 319 5.22 7.18 -2.56
N ASP A 320 6.06 7.06 -3.58
CA ASP A 320 7.24 6.19 -3.56
C ASP A 320 8.41 6.87 -4.27
N PHE A 321 9.62 6.60 -3.79
CA PHE A 321 10.85 7.21 -4.27
C PHE A 321 11.99 6.19 -4.28
N TYR A 322 12.64 6.01 -5.43
CA TYR A 322 13.73 5.07 -5.55
C TYR A 322 14.69 5.35 -6.70
N PRO A 323 15.96 4.92 -6.57
CA PRO A 323 16.93 4.96 -7.65
C PRO A 323 16.73 3.81 -8.67
N VAL A 324 17.05 4.10 -9.93
CA VAL A 324 17.16 3.14 -11.06
C VAL A 324 18.48 3.37 -11.80
N ALA A 325 19.05 2.33 -12.39
CA ALA A 325 20.25 2.45 -13.20
C ALA A 325 19.96 3.25 -14.49
N ALA A 326 20.98 3.92 -15.02
CA ALA A 326 20.90 4.73 -16.24
C ALA A 326 21.70 4.13 -17.40
N GLY A 327 21.13 4.16 -18.61
CA GLY A 327 21.81 3.84 -19.87
C GLY A 327 21.45 2.46 -20.47
N ALA A 328 21.66 2.32 -21.78
CA ALA A 328 21.29 1.14 -22.58
C ALA A 328 22.12 -0.15 -22.30
N GLY A 329 23.08 -0.08 -21.39
CA GLY A 329 23.80 -1.22 -20.81
C GLY A 329 23.66 -1.27 -19.29
N GLY A 330 22.60 -0.67 -18.74
CA GLY A 330 22.29 -0.70 -17.31
C GLY A 330 22.16 -2.12 -16.81
N VAL A 331 22.64 -2.36 -15.58
CA VAL A 331 22.57 -3.68 -14.96
C VAL A 331 21.09 -4.07 -14.80
N GLU A 332 20.70 -5.30 -15.18
CA GLU A 332 19.32 -5.79 -14.97
C GLU A 332 18.88 -5.77 -13.50
N ASN A 333 19.85 -5.78 -12.59
CA ASN A 333 19.66 -5.63 -11.16
C ASN A 333 19.10 -4.24 -10.81
N GLY A 334 18.02 -4.22 -10.03
CA GLY A 334 17.51 -3.02 -9.39
C GLY A 334 18.50 -2.47 -8.34
N LEU A 335 18.25 -1.23 -7.90
CA LEU A 335 19.07 -0.53 -6.94
C LEU A 335 18.42 -0.52 -5.54
N GLU A 336 19.26 -0.67 -4.52
CA GLU A 336 18.91 -0.42 -3.11
C GLU A 336 18.48 1.05 -2.96
N THR A 337 17.51 1.34 -2.09
CA THR A 337 16.84 2.65 -1.98
C THR A 337 17.79 3.80 -1.61
N SER A 338 18.91 3.52 -0.92
CA SER A 338 19.94 4.52 -0.58
C SER A 338 21.14 4.53 -1.53
N VAL A 339 21.03 3.97 -2.75
CA VAL A 339 22.08 4.15 -3.79
C VAL A 339 22.09 5.61 -4.24
N PRO A 340 23.25 6.30 -4.19
CA PRO A 340 23.29 7.75 -4.38
C PRO A 340 23.02 8.23 -5.80
N PRO A 341 22.57 9.50 -5.96
CA PRO A 341 22.57 10.17 -7.24
C PRO A 341 23.99 10.30 -7.81
N GLY A 342 24.10 10.14 -9.13
CA GLY A 342 25.36 10.20 -9.86
C GLY A 342 25.17 9.86 -11.34
N PRO A 343 26.24 9.88 -12.16
CA PRO A 343 26.13 9.77 -13.63
C PRO A 343 25.46 8.49 -14.16
N GLY A 344 25.42 7.42 -13.37
CA GLY A 344 24.78 6.14 -13.71
C GLY A 344 23.45 5.87 -13.01
N VAL A 345 22.86 6.86 -12.31
CA VAL A 345 21.67 6.68 -11.47
C VAL A 345 20.64 7.79 -11.75
N LYS A 346 19.42 7.39 -12.10
CA LYS A 346 18.23 8.24 -12.12
C LYS A 346 17.33 7.87 -10.94
N HIS A 347 16.39 8.74 -10.59
CA HIS A 347 15.42 8.48 -9.53
C HIS A 347 14.01 8.59 -10.08
N VAL A 348 13.15 7.65 -9.71
CA VAL A 348 11.72 7.69 -9.96
C VAL A 348 11.03 8.31 -8.75
N VAL A 349 10.14 9.27 -9.00
CA VAL A 349 9.08 9.64 -8.05
C VAL A 349 7.76 9.10 -8.61
N LYS A 350 6.96 8.51 -7.72
CA LYS A 350 5.60 8.05 -8.01
C LYS A 350 4.64 8.64 -6.97
N ALA A 351 3.42 8.95 -7.41
CA ALA A 351 2.28 9.23 -6.55
C ALA A 351 1.04 8.46 -7.04
N SER A 352 0.15 8.11 -6.11
CA SER A 352 -1.23 7.73 -6.40
C SER A 352 -2.07 9.00 -6.35
N LEU A 353 -2.82 9.35 -7.41
CA LEU A 353 -3.68 10.53 -7.37
C LEU A 353 -5.06 10.19 -6.82
N ASP A 354 -5.50 10.92 -5.80
CA ASP A 354 -6.83 10.73 -5.19
C ASP A 354 -7.97 11.14 -6.14
N ASP A 355 -7.71 12.05 -7.09
CA ASP A 355 -8.75 12.60 -7.96
C ASP A 355 -9.19 11.62 -9.08
N ASP A 356 -8.26 10.88 -9.69
CA ASP A 356 -8.53 10.00 -10.85
C ASP A 356 -8.36 8.50 -10.57
N LYS A 357 -7.90 8.16 -9.35
CA LYS A 357 -7.62 6.80 -8.87
C LYS A 357 -6.56 6.04 -9.71
N ARG A 358 -5.49 6.72 -10.12
CA ARG A 358 -4.35 6.10 -10.83
C ARG A 358 -2.98 6.38 -10.23
N ASP A 359 -2.01 5.56 -10.65
CA ASP A 359 -0.63 5.59 -10.18
C ASP A 359 0.33 6.09 -11.27
N TYR A 360 0.75 7.35 -11.14
CA TYR A 360 1.66 8.04 -12.05
C TYR A 360 3.09 8.02 -11.54
N TYR A 361 4.04 7.84 -12.44
CA TYR A 361 5.47 7.95 -12.14
C TYR A 361 6.19 8.81 -13.19
N ALA A 362 7.24 9.49 -12.76
CA ALA A 362 8.15 10.21 -13.64
C ALA A 362 9.61 9.92 -13.25
N ILE A 363 10.49 10.01 -14.25
CA ILE A 363 11.93 9.75 -14.11
C ILE A 363 12.65 11.11 -14.03
N GLY A 364 13.66 11.21 -13.17
CA GLY A 364 14.33 12.48 -12.89
C GLY A 364 15.68 12.32 -12.19
N THR A 365 16.21 13.46 -11.75
CA THR A 365 17.43 13.57 -10.94
C THR A 365 17.10 14.18 -9.58
N TYR A 366 17.64 13.57 -8.53
CA TYR A 366 17.53 14.02 -7.15
C TYR A 366 18.79 14.78 -6.72
N ASP A 367 18.61 16.01 -6.23
CA ASP A 367 19.64 16.80 -5.58
C ASP A 367 19.61 16.50 -4.07
N ALA A 368 20.59 15.73 -3.63
CA ALA A 368 20.73 15.30 -2.24
C ALA A 368 21.20 16.41 -1.27
N GLY A 369 21.63 17.57 -1.78
CA GLY A 369 21.92 18.75 -0.97
C GLY A 369 20.66 19.58 -0.71
N ALA A 370 19.82 19.75 -1.73
CA ALA A 370 18.54 20.43 -1.64
C ALA A 370 17.40 19.57 -1.05
N ASP A 371 17.53 18.24 -1.08
CA ASP A 371 16.46 17.25 -0.91
C ASP A 371 15.30 17.38 -1.94
N ALA A 372 15.58 18.01 -3.08
CA ALA A 372 14.62 18.24 -4.16
C ALA A 372 14.82 17.29 -5.35
N TRP A 373 13.75 16.96 -6.07
CA TRP A 373 13.79 16.14 -7.28
C TRP A 373 13.26 16.91 -8.48
N THR A 374 13.90 16.71 -9.64
CA THR A 374 13.58 17.37 -10.91
C THR A 374 13.33 16.32 -11.99
N PRO A 375 12.20 16.35 -12.72
CA PRO A 375 11.91 15.42 -13.81
C PRO A 375 12.87 15.62 -14.99
N GLU A 376 13.14 14.55 -15.75
CA GLU A 376 13.86 14.66 -17.04
C GLU A 376 13.00 15.31 -18.13
N ASP A 377 11.67 15.15 -18.03
CA ASP A 377 10.68 15.78 -18.91
C ASP A 377 9.55 16.38 -18.06
N ALA A 378 9.47 17.71 -18.03
CA ALA A 378 8.45 18.44 -17.27
C ALA A 378 7.05 18.40 -17.91
N ALA A 379 6.92 17.93 -19.16
CA ALA A 379 5.61 17.68 -19.79
C ALA A 379 5.04 16.30 -19.40
N ASN A 380 5.89 15.38 -18.91
CA ASN A 380 5.52 14.05 -18.45
C ASN A 380 5.84 13.86 -16.95
N ASP A 381 5.58 14.89 -16.15
CA ASP A 381 5.82 14.89 -14.70
C ASP A 381 4.82 14.00 -13.93
N VAL A 382 5.07 13.80 -12.63
CA VAL A 382 4.21 13.01 -11.74
C VAL A 382 2.79 13.57 -11.73
N GLY A 383 1.82 12.72 -12.03
CA GLY A 383 0.39 13.06 -12.11
C GLY A 383 -0.10 13.54 -13.48
N ILE A 384 0.80 13.80 -14.44
CA ILE A 384 0.44 14.26 -15.80
C ILE A 384 1.10 13.46 -16.93
N GLY A 385 2.10 12.62 -16.61
CA GLY A 385 2.85 11.80 -17.57
C GLY A 385 2.48 10.31 -17.56
N LEU A 386 3.47 9.47 -17.23
CA LEU A 386 3.36 8.01 -17.39
C LEU A 386 2.67 7.32 -16.21
N LEU A 387 1.88 6.29 -16.53
CA LEU A 387 1.25 5.40 -15.57
C LEU A 387 2.05 4.09 -15.42
N TYR A 388 2.05 3.48 -14.24
CA TYR A 388 2.52 2.10 -14.10
C TYR A 388 1.58 1.10 -14.80
N ASP A 389 0.27 1.39 -14.81
CA ASP A 389 -0.74 0.56 -15.45
C ASP A 389 -1.88 1.46 -15.94
N TYR A 390 -2.44 1.13 -17.11
CA TYR A 390 -3.52 1.89 -17.73
C TYR A 390 -4.91 1.28 -17.42
N GLY A 391 -4.95 0.14 -16.74
CA GLY A 391 -6.16 -0.49 -16.22
C GLY A 391 -6.48 -0.05 -14.78
N LYS A 392 -6.94 -0.99 -13.95
CA LYS A 392 -7.29 -0.73 -12.55
C LYS A 392 -6.17 -1.19 -11.62
N PHE A 393 -5.37 -0.24 -11.14
CA PHE A 393 -4.16 -0.47 -10.36
C PHE A 393 -3.87 0.78 -9.51
N TYR A 394 -3.74 0.63 -8.20
CA TYR A 394 -3.63 1.76 -7.28
C TYR A 394 -2.73 1.49 -6.07
N ALA A 395 -2.43 2.54 -5.29
CA ALA A 395 -1.69 2.50 -4.02
C ALA A 395 -0.34 1.75 -4.09
N SER A 396 0.27 1.70 -5.27
CA SER A 396 1.42 0.83 -5.52
C SER A 396 2.68 1.29 -4.77
N LYS A 397 3.49 0.31 -4.37
CA LYS A 397 4.64 0.52 -3.49
C LYS A 397 5.75 -0.46 -3.85
N THR A 398 6.98 0.03 -3.98
CA THR A 398 8.15 -0.81 -4.27
C THR A 398 8.93 -1.21 -3.03
N PHE A 399 9.66 -2.31 -3.13
CA PHE A 399 10.76 -2.63 -2.22
C PHE A 399 11.98 -3.17 -2.98
N TYR A 400 13.14 -3.11 -2.35
CA TYR A 400 14.35 -3.76 -2.85
C TYR A 400 14.42 -5.21 -2.35
N ASP A 401 14.44 -6.16 -3.29
CA ASP A 401 14.74 -7.57 -3.05
C ASP A 401 16.26 -7.77 -3.10
N PRO A 402 16.94 -8.02 -1.96
CA PRO A 402 18.39 -8.17 -1.92
C PRO A 402 18.86 -9.56 -2.38
N VAL A 403 17.96 -10.56 -2.51
CA VAL A 403 18.31 -11.94 -2.91
C VAL A 403 18.51 -11.98 -4.41
N LEU A 404 17.50 -11.51 -5.15
CA LEU A 404 17.51 -11.45 -6.61
C LEU A 404 17.87 -10.05 -7.13
N ARG A 405 18.36 -9.19 -6.22
CA ARG A 405 18.93 -7.84 -6.47
C ARG A 405 18.05 -6.99 -7.39
N ARG A 406 16.75 -6.99 -7.16
CA ARG A 406 15.72 -6.40 -8.04
C ARG A 406 14.81 -5.45 -7.27
N ARG A 407 14.17 -4.51 -7.97
CA ARG A 407 13.07 -3.72 -7.38
C ARG A 407 11.74 -4.37 -7.74
N VAL A 408 10.95 -4.68 -6.72
CA VAL A 408 9.66 -5.35 -6.85
C VAL A 408 8.56 -4.34 -6.52
N LEU A 409 7.59 -4.20 -7.41
CA LEU A 409 6.40 -3.36 -7.31
C LEU A 409 5.19 -4.22 -6.93
N TRP A 410 4.50 -3.83 -5.86
CA TRP A 410 3.15 -4.27 -5.53
C TRP A 410 2.14 -3.20 -5.94
N GLY A 411 0.90 -3.57 -6.25
CA GLY A 411 -0.19 -2.63 -6.48
C GLY A 411 -1.56 -3.28 -6.30
N TRP A 412 -2.48 -2.55 -5.67
CA TRP A 412 -3.84 -2.97 -5.35
C TRP A 412 -4.72 -2.94 -6.59
N VAL A 413 -5.53 -3.98 -6.77
CA VAL A 413 -6.55 -4.10 -7.81
C VAL A 413 -7.92 -4.20 -7.14
N GLY A 414 -8.62 -3.07 -7.05
CA GLY A 414 -9.96 -3.00 -6.46
C GLY A 414 -11.05 -3.54 -7.37
N GLU A 415 -12.11 -4.08 -6.77
CA GLU A 415 -13.25 -4.69 -7.48
C GLU A 415 -13.92 -3.80 -8.55
N THR A 416 -14.44 -4.40 -9.62
CA THR A 416 -15.26 -3.75 -10.65
C THR A 416 -16.75 -4.10 -10.57
N ASP A 417 -17.17 -5.00 -9.67
CA ASP A 417 -18.57 -5.27 -9.34
C ASP A 417 -19.14 -4.22 -8.37
N SER A 418 -20.47 -4.23 -8.11
CA SER A 418 -21.07 -3.31 -7.14
C SER A 418 -20.59 -3.56 -5.70
N GLU A 419 -20.68 -2.56 -4.82
CA GLU A 419 -20.43 -2.76 -3.38
C GLU A 419 -21.31 -3.89 -2.80
N ARG A 420 -22.59 -3.95 -3.22
CA ARG A 420 -23.50 -5.04 -2.89
C ARG A 420 -22.94 -6.41 -3.29
N ALA A 421 -22.33 -6.55 -4.46
CA ALA A 421 -21.75 -7.83 -4.89
C ALA A 421 -20.54 -8.24 -4.04
N ALA A 422 -19.68 -7.29 -3.66
CA ALA A 422 -18.59 -7.52 -2.70
C ALA A 422 -19.09 -7.96 -1.31
N ILE A 423 -20.17 -7.33 -0.82
CA ILE A 423 -20.88 -7.73 0.40
C ILE A 423 -21.43 -9.15 0.29
N LEU A 424 -22.13 -9.48 -0.81
CA LEU A 424 -22.75 -10.80 -1.02
C LEU A 424 -21.73 -11.94 -1.16
N LYS A 425 -20.53 -11.68 -1.72
CA LYS A 425 -19.43 -12.66 -1.76
C LYS A 425 -18.56 -12.67 -0.50
N GLY A 426 -18.72 -11.69 0.39
CA GLY A 426 -17.98 -11.57 1.64
C GLY A 426 -16.50 -11.22 1.49
N TRP A 427 -16.08 -10.61 0.37
CA TRP A 427 -14.71 -10.12 0.17
C TRP A 427 -14.62 -9.04 -0.93
N ALA A 428 -13.56 -8.23 -0.87
CA ALA A 428 -13.23 -7.26 -1.90
C ALA A 428 -11.72 -7.12 -2.11
N SER A 429 -11.35 -7.03 -3.39
CA SER A 429 -10.03 -6.72 -3.93
C SER A 429 -9.00 -7.85 -3.92
N VAL A 430 -8.02 -7.71 -4.79
CA VAL A 430 -6.79 -8.51 -4.83
C VAL A 430 -5.56 -7.60 -4.94
N GLN A 431 -4.38 -8.11 -4.65
CA GLN A 431 -3.14 -7.52 -5.15
C GLN A 431 -2.86 -8.05 -6.55
N SER A 432 -2.30 -7.21 -7.41
CA SER A 432 -1.67 -7.67 -8.64
C SER A 432 -0.49 -8.62 -8.34
N ILE A 433 -0.17 -9.52 -9.28
CA ILE A 433 1.07 -10.31 -9.18
C ILE A 433 2.27 -9.33 -9.15
N PRO A 434 3.18 -9.45 -8.16
CA PRO A 434 4.31 -8.54 -8.03
C PRO A 434 5.13 -8.41 -9.30
N ARG A 435 5.58 -7.21 -9.63
CA ARG A 435 6.29 -6.91 -10.88
C ARG A 435 7.73 -6.51 -10.61
N THR A 436 8.68 -6.98 -11.41
CA THR A 436 10.04 -6.42 -11.41
C THR A 436 10.04 -5.14 -12.24
N VAL A 437 10.50 -4.03 -11.64
CA VAL A 437 10.68 -2.74 -12.33
C VAL A 437 12.10 -2.67 -12.90
N ARG A 438 12.22 -2.34 -14.19
CA ARG A 438 13.50 -2.23 -14.91
C ARG A 438 13.92 -0.78 -15.21
N PRO A 439 15.22 -0.55 -15.48
CA PRO A 439 15.73 0.73 -16.00
C PRO A 439 15.01 1.25 -17.25
N PRO A 440 14.99 2.58 -17.48
CA PRO A 440 14.54 3.17 -18.73
C PRO A 440 15.39 2.68 -19.92
N GLY A 441 14.74 2.30 -21.02
CA GLY A 441 15.39 1.80 -22.23
C GLY A 441 15.28 0.29 -22.45
N HIS A 442 14.82 -0.49 -21.45
CA HIS A 442 14.26 -1.82 -21.72
C HIS A 442 12.92 -1.68 -22.46
N GLU A 443 12.66 -2.61 -23.38
CA GLU A 443 11.36 -2.77 -24.05
C GLU A 443 10.28 -3.07 -23.00
N ASP A 444 10.49 -4.09 -22.17
CA ASP A 444 9.66 -4.38 -20.99
C ASP A 444 10.19 -3.67 -19.73
N ARG A 445 9.65 -2.47 -19.46
CA ARG A 445 9.92 -1.72 -18.21
C ARG A 445 9.36 -2.39 -16.94
N GLN A 446 8.34 -3.24 -17.10
CA GLN A 446 7.77 -4.08 -16.05
C GLN A 446 7.58 -5.50 -16.59
N GLN A 447 7.86 -6.51 -15.78
CA GLN A 447 7.46 -7.90 -16.01
C GLN A 447 6.96 -8.51 -14.70
N PRO A 448 6.07 -9.53 -14.72
CA PRO A 448 5.79 -10.33 -13.54
C PRO A 448 7.09 -10.83 -12.90
N ALA A 449 7.26 -10.61 -11.60
CA ALA A 449 8.50 -10.90 -10.90
C ALA A 449 8.78 -12.41 -10.94
N PRO A 450 9.93 -12.86 -11.48
CA PRO A 450 10.28 -14.27 -11.51
C PRO A 450 10.17 -14.91 -10.12
N VAL A 451 9.46 -16.04 -10.04
CA VAL A 451 9.33 -16.88 -8.84
C VAL A 451 10.74 -17.18 -8.33
N ALA A 452 11.02 -16.86 -7.06
CA ALA A 452 12.33 -17.15 -6.49
C ALA A 452 12.49 -18.67 -6.38
N ARG A 453 13.31 -19.27 -7.26
CA ARG A 453 13.60 -20.70 -7.24
C ARG A 453 14.42 -21.05 -5.99
N GLY A 454 13.72 -21.36 -4.90
CA GLY A 454 14.28 -22.14 -3.81
C GLY A 454 14.88 -23.45 -4.36
N GLY A 455 15.94 -23.95 -3.72
CA GLY A 455 16.52 -25.25 -4.10
C GLY A 455 15.44 -26.32 -4.07
N GLY A 456 15.29 -27.07 -5.18
CA GLY A 456 14.08 -27.85 -5.48
C GLY A 456 13.82 -29.03 -4.56
N GLY A 457 13.21 -28.77 -3.41
CA GLY A 457 12.38 -29.72 -2.67
C GLY A 457 10.91 -29.35 -2.84
N GLU A 458 10.02 -30.33 -2.65
CA GLU A 458 8.58 -30.09 -2.56
C GLU A 458 8.25 -29.13 -1.40
N PRO A 459 7.13 -28.38 -1.45
CA PRO A 459 6.61 -27.74 -0.25
C PRO A 459 6.39 -28.81 0.83
N PRO A 460 6.87 -28.61 2.06
CA PRO A 460 6.82 -29.65 3.09
C PRO A 460 5.38 -29.99 3.44
N ASP A 461 5.05 -31.29 3.41
CA ASP A 461 3.73 -31.80 3.81
C ASP A 461 3.34 -31.25 5.19
N GLU A 462 2.28 -30.44 5.19
CA GLU A 462 1.72 -29.77 6.37
C GLU A 462 1.38 -30.79 7.47
N ARG A 463 0.97 -32.01 7.09
CA ARG A 463 0.67 -33.10 8.02
C ARG A 463 1.94 -33.71 8.65
N GLN A 464 3.12 -33.63 8.01
CA GLN A 464 4.38 -34.06 8.63
C GLN A 464 4.88 -33.06 9.67
N GLU A 465 4.81 -31.76 9.39
CA GLU A 465 5.31 -30.74 10.32
C GLU A 465 4.42 -30.64 11.57
N LEU A 466 3.10 -30.79 11.42
CA LEU A 466 2.16 -30.96 12.55
C LEU A 466 2.47 -32.23 13.36
N ARG A 467 2.71 -33.38 12.72
CA ARG A 467 3.09 -34.63 13.41
C ARG A 467 4.42 -34.53 14.17
N ARG A 468 5.38 -33.72 13.70
CA ARG A 468 6.63 -33.44 14.42
C ARG A 468 6.43 -32.57 15.65
N ARG A 469 5.42 -31.69 15.64
CA ARG A 469 5.14 -30.73 16.73
C ARG A 469 4.15 -31.25 17.78
N GLY A 470 3.31 -32.23 17.43
CA GLY A 470 2.43 -32.93 18.39
C GLY A 470 3.17 -33.84 19.40
N ALA A 471 4.49 -34.04 19.25
CA ALA A 471 5.31 -34.85 20.15
C ALA A 471 5.70 -34.08 21.43
N GLY A 472 4.73 -33.85 22.32
CA GLY A 472 4.97 -33.24 23.63
C GLY A 472 6.00 -34.00 24.48
N PRO A 473 6.69 -33.31 25.43
CA PRO A 473 7.80 -33.89 26.18
C PRO A 473 7.36 -35.12 26.99
N ARG A 474 8.09 -36.23 26.84
CA ARG A 474 7.85 -37.47 27.60
C ARG A 474 8.07 -37.22 29.09
N LEU A 475 6.98 -37.18 29.85
CA LEU A 475 7.00 -37.17 31.31
C LEU A 475 7.81 -38.37 31.84
N HIS A 476 8.95 -38.10 32.46
CA HIS A 476 9.74 -39.11 33.17
C HIS A 476 8.93 -39.63 34.38
N ARG A 477 8.26 -40.77 34.21
CA ARG A 477 7.65 -41.50 35.34
C ARG A 477 8.74 -41.91 36.32
N ALA A 478 8.60 -41.46 37.58
CA ALA A 478 9.41 -41.96 38.68
C ALA A 478 9.24 -43.50 38.83
N PRO A 479 10.28 -44.25 39.24
CA PRO A 479 10.17 -45.71 39.37
C PRO A 479 9.22 -46.08 40.51
N ARG A 480 8.15 -46.83 40.22
CA ARG A 480 7.37 -47.51 41.27
C ARG A 480 8.24 -48.60 41.90
N ARG A 481 8.56 -48.46 43.19
CA ARG A 481 9.19 -49.53 43.98
C ARG A 481 8.24 -50.74 44.02
N ARG A 482 8.80 -51.96 43.92
CA ARG A 482 8.10 -53.17 44.35
C ARG A 482 8.17 -53.27 45.88
N GLN A 483 7.16 -53.91 46.48
CA GLN A 483 7.24 -54.39 47.86
C GLN A 483 8.14 -55.63 47.94
N GLY A 484 8.66 -55.90 49.14
CA GLY A 484 9.54 -57.01 49.47
C GLY A 484 10.08 -56.76 50.89
N ASP A 485 9.62 -57.56 51.85
CA ASP A 485 9.85 -57.32 53.27
C ASP A 485 11.24 -57.74 53.75
N THR A 486 11.81 -57.02 54.73
CA THR A 486 11.96 -57.53 56.12
C THR A 486 12.68 -56.54 57.06
N ALA A 487 12.65 -56.85 58.36
CA ALA A 487 13.08 -56.02 59.49
C ALA A 487 14.59 -55.64 59.52
N GLY A 488 14.97 -54.58 60.27
CA GLY A 488 16.37 -54.10 60.28
C GLY A 488 16.90 -53.21 61.43
N HIS A 489 16.13 -52.92 62.49
CA HIS A 489 16.60 -52.31 63.76
C HIS A 489 17.17 -50.86 63.82
N ARG A 490 16.99 -50.27 65.01
CA ARG A 490 17.69 -49.16 65.73
C ARG A 490 18.88 -48.45 65.04
N GLY A 491 19.04 -47.11 65.08
CA GLY A 491 18.25 -46.02 65.68
C GLY A 491 19.12 -44.94 66.38
N ARG A 492 18.52 -43.80 66.79
CA ARG A 492 19.12 -42.66 67.56
C ARG A 492 20.20 -41.82 66.80
N VAL A 493 20.55 -40.56 67.15
CA VAL A 493 19.92 -39.42 67.89
C VAL A 493 20.71 -38.11 67.58
N ARG A 494 20.03 -36.95 67.45
CA ARG A 494 20.60 -35.56 67.38
C ARG A 494 21.55 -35.27 66.19
N GLY A 495 21.85 -34.00 65.84
CA GLY A 495 21.23 -32.72 66.25
C GLY A 495 22.19 -31.51 66.17
N GLY A 496 21.66 -30.31 65.86
CA GLY A 496 22.41 -29.04 65.69
C GLY A 496 22.85 -28.80 64.24
N ARG A 497 22.67 -27.65 63.56
CA ARG A 497 22.65 -26.18 63.87
C ARG A 497 24.02 -25.48 63.85
N GLY A 498 24.13 -24.46 63.00
CA GLY A 498 25.16 -23.41 63.02
C GLY A 498 26.41 -23.70 62.16
N GLY A 499 27.09 -22.69 61.60
CA GLY A 499 26.74 -21.27 61.58
C GLY A 499 27.67 -20.38 60.73
N ARG A 500 27.06 -19.31 60.19
CA ARG A 500 27.59 -18.11 59.51
C ARG A 500 29.07 -17.70 59.69
N GLY A 501 29.64 -17.16 58.60
CA GLY A 501 30.75 -16.17 58.61
C GLY A 501 32.07 -16.67 57.98
N GLY A 502 32.85 -15.86 57.26
CA GLY A 502 32.58 -14.52 56.73
C GLY A 502 33.84 -13.75 56.27
N ARG A 503 33.62 -12.72 55.44
CA ARG A 503 34.51 -11.57 55.12
C ARG A 503 35.76 -11.72 54.22
N ASP A 504 35.88 -10.68 53.38
CA ASP A 504 37.05 -9.87 53.00
C ASP A 504 38.31 -10.48 52.33
N GLY A 505 38.48 -10.12 51.04
CA GLY A 505 39.55 -9.18 50.67
C GLY A 505 40.81 -9.73 49.97
N GLY A 506 41.16 -9.17 48.81
CA GLY A 506 42.49 -9.35 48.21
C GLY A 506 42.59 -9.10 46.71
N ARG A 507 43.08 -7.91 46.30
CA ARG A 507 43.60 -7.70 44.93
C ARG A 507 45.11 -7.90 44.92
N ARG A 508 45.64 -8.65 43.95
CA ARG A 508 46.92 -8.41 43.26
C ARG A 508 46.97 -9.26 41.98
N GLY A 509 47.49 -8.70 40.90
CA GLY A 509 47.82 -9.43 39.67
C GLY A 509 49.33 -9.53 39.50
N VAL A 510 49.80 -10.51 38.72
CA VAL A 510 51.19 -10.64 38.30
C VAL A 510 51.23 -10.97 36.80
N GLN A 511 52.23 -10.43 36.11
CA GLN A 511 52.43 -10.48 34.67
C GLN A 511 53.86 -10.97 34.38
N LEU A 512 54.02 -12.07 33.64
CA LEU A 512 55.28 -12.50 33.02
C LEU A 512 54.93 -13.16 31.67
N GLN A 513 55.27 -12.53 30.54
CA GLN A 513 56.54 -12.57 29.78
C GLN A 513 56.61 -13.78 28.80
N HIS A 514 56.84 -13.62 27.48
CA HIS A 514 58.08 -13.22 26.76
C HIS A 514 59.11 -14.41 26.76
N GLN A 515 59.75 -14.87 25.66
CA GLN A 515 60.46 -14.14 24.59
C GLN A 515 60.89 -15.05 23.37
N ARG A 516 61.01 -14.44 22.16
CA ARG A 516 62.10 -14.65 21.13
C ARG A 516 62.15 -16.00 20.33
N ARG A 517 62.87 -16.15 19.18
CA ARG A 517 63.69 -15.23 18.31
C ARG A 517 63.89 -15.76 16.85
N ARG A 518 63.93 -14.84 15.86
CA ARG A 518 64.78 -14.74 14.61
C ARG A 518 64.95 -15.92 13.62
N GLY A 519 65.14 -15.71 12.31
CA GLY A 519 64.97 -14.50 11.47
C GLY A 519 66.05 -14.24 10.38
N GLY A 520 65.68 -13.52 9.30
CA GLY A 520 66.57 -12.89 8.28
C GLY A 520 66.65 -13.60 6.91
N ALA A 521 67.03 -12.95 5.78
CA ALA A 521 67.10 -11.49 5.48
C ALA A 521 67.30 -11.16 3.96
N GLY A 522 66.32 -10.50 3.31
CA GLY A 522 66.45 -9.64 2.10
C GLY A 522 67.04 -10.22 0.78
N PRO A 523 67.24 -9.40 -0.29
CA PRO A 523 66.73 -8.04 -0.56
C PRO A 523 65.97 -7.92 -1.92
N ALA A 524 65.63 -6.70 -2.36
CA ALA A 524 64.66 -6.41 -3.43
C ALA A 524 65.24 -6.07 -4.83
N ARG A 525 64.39 -6.10 -5.88
CA ARG A 525 64.46 -5.16 -7.03
C ARG A 525 63.15 -5.08 -7.85
N PRO A 526 62.79 -3.92 -8.45
CA PRO A 526 61.62 -3.75 -9.33
C PRO A 526 61.97 -3.45 -10.81
N VAL A 527 61.02 -3.70 -11.73
CA VAL A 527 61.02 -3.23 -13.14
C VAL A 527 59.55 -2.90 -13.49
N ARG A 528 59.11 -1.66 -13.76
CA ARG A 528 59.37 -0.68 -14.85
C ARG A 528 58.78 -1.03 -16.23
N SER A 529 58.23 0.01 -16.86
CA SER A 529 57.44 -0.02 -18.10
C SER A 529 58.26 -0.02 -19.38
N ALA A 530 57.70 -0.53 -20.48
CA ALA A 530 58.19 -0.31 -21.84
C ALA A 530 57.10 0.31 -22.75
N ARG A 531 57.44 1.43 -23.41
CA ARG A 531 56.78 1.93 -24.63
C ARG A 531 57.68 1.63 -25.81
N ALA A 532 57.13 1.19 -26.94
CA ALA A 532 57.81 1.18 -28.23
C ALA A 532 57.06 2.05 -29.26
N ARG A 533 57.75 2.55 -30.29
CA ARG A 533 57.18 3.42 -31.33
C ARG A 533 57.59 2.97 -32.73
N ARG A 534 56.61 3.00 -33.66
CA ARG A 534 56.74 3.09 -35.13
C ARG A 534 57.49 1.97 -35.89
N ARG A 535 56.80 1.43 -36.90
CA ARG A 535 57.19 1.56 -38.33
C ARG A 535 55.95 1.48 -39.23
N ARG A 536 56.04 2.03 -40.45
CA ARG A 536 55.08 1.88 -41.58
C ARG A 536 55.71 0.95 -42.63
N PRO A 537 54.89 0.26 -43.43
CA PRO A 537 54.72 0.55 -44.87
C PRO A 537 53.29 1.07 -45.17
N LEU A 538 52.91 1.79 -46.25
CA LEU A 538 53.48 2.16 -47.56
C LEU A 538 53.84 1.00 -48.51
N GLY A 539 53.03 0.63 -49.52
CA GLY A 539 51.70 1.11 -49.95
C GLY A 539 51.43 0.81 -51.44
N ALA A 540 50.17 0.70 -51.85
CA ALA A 540 49.64 0.73 -53.24
C ALA A 540 48.10 0.85 -53.12
N ASP A 541 47.33 1.82 -53.63
CA ASP A 541 47.37 2.65 -54.84
C ASP A 541 46.64 2.04 -56.07
N ARG A 542 45.33 2.34 -56.15
CA ARG A 542 44.57 2.70 -57.37
C ARG A 542 43.26 3.38 -56.89
N ARG A 543 43.15 4.70 -57.01
CA ARG A 543 42.64 5.44 -58.19
C ARG A 543 41.21 5.02 -58.57
N LEU A 544 40.20 5.84 -58.22
CA LEU A 544 39.73 7.04 -58.94
C LEU A 544 38.84 6.70 -60.14
N LEU A 545 37.54 7.03 -60.05
CA LEU A 545 36.79 7.72 -61.10
C LEU A 545 35.46 8.28 -60.54
N LEU A 546 35.22 9.56 -60.86
CA LEU A 546 33.97 10.31 -60.76
C LEU A 546 33.63 10.77 -62.20
N PRO A 547 32.48 11.40 -62.47
CA PRO A 547 31.11 11.20 -61.97
C PRO A 547 30.12 10.99 -63.15
N GLY A 548 28.80 10.91 -62.91
CA GLY A 548 27.84 11.18 -63.99
C GLY A 548 26.38 10.75 -63.78
N GLN A 549 25.51 11.74 -63.54
CA GLN A 549 24.04 11.73 -63.69
C GLN A 549 23.25 10.70 -62.82
N GLY A 550 22.01 10.94 -62.39
CA GLY A 550 21.25 12.21 -62.38
C GLY A 550 19.78 12.02 -62.74
N HIS A 551 18.86 12.15 -61.79
CA HIS A 551 17.45 12.46 -62.07
C HIS A 551 16.75 13.14 -60.88
N ARG A 552 16.00 14.20 -61.16
CA ARG A 552 15.02 14.79 -60.23
C ARG A 552 13.69 14.05 -60.34
N ARG A 553 12.93 13.96 -59.24
CA ARG A 553 11.46 14.04 -59.25
C ARG A 553 10.99 14.93 -58.10
N GLN A 554 9.90 15.66 -58.32
CA GLN A 554 9.25 16.56 -57.37
C GLN A 554 8.09 15.84 -56.65
N PRO A 555 7.60 16.36 -55.50
CA PRO A 555 6.30 15.96 -54.95
C PRO A 555 5.14 16.37 -55.88
N GLN A 556 3.96 15.80 -55.65
CA GLN A 556 2.72 16.18 -56.32
C GLN A 556 1.71 16.73 -55.30
N ASP A 557 1.04 17.82 -55.68
CA ASP A 557 -0.09 18.43 -54.98
C ASP A 557 -1.43 17.79 -55.41
N LEU A 558 -2.54 18.44 -55.03
CA LEU A 558 -3.97 18.13 -55.23
C LEU A 558 -4.57 17.19 -54.14
N LEU A 559 -5.76 17.46 -53.58
CA LEU A 559 -6.80 18.44 -53.95
C LEU A 559 -7.62 18.93 -52.72
N LEU A 560 -8.00 20.21 -52.72
CA LEU A 560 -9.00 20.80 -51.82
C LEU A 560 -10.35 21.00 -52.55
N PRO A 561 -11.50 20.86 -51.85
CA PRO A 561 -12.74 21.51 -52.26
C PRO A 561 -12.80 22.96 -51.72
N ARG A 562 -13.18 23.93 -52.55
CA ARG A 562 -13.51 25.32 -52.16
C ARG A 562 -14.92 25.70 -52.63
N ARG A 563 -15.72 26.29 -51.74
CA ARG A 563 -16.62 27.47 -51.95
C ARG A 563 -17.23 27.81 -50.56
N ALA A 564 -17.09 29.03 -50.03
CA ALA A 564 -17.72 30.31 -50.40
C ALA A 564 -19.17 30.43 -49.87
N GLN A 565 -19.69 31.58 -49.41
CA GLN A 565 -19.22 32.97 -49.63
C GLN A 565 -19.80 33.98 -48.62
N GLY A 566 -19.02 35.01 -48.23
CA GLY A 566 -19.51 36.26 -47.59
C GLY A 566 -19.81 36.24 -46.08
N ILE A 567 -19.93 37.37 -45.36
CA ILE A 567 -19.80 38.80 -45.75
C ILE A 567 -19.06 39.61 -44.64
N LYS A 568 -18.26 40.60 -45.09
CA LYS A 568 -17.64 41.79 -44.42
C LYS A 568 -17.83 42.03 -42.90
N GLY A 569 -16.78 42.52 -42.23
CA GLY A 569 -16.84 43.10 -40.88
C GLY A 569 -15.49 43.58 -40.32
N GLU A 570 -14.95 44.66 -40.90
CA GLU A 570 -13.77 45.48 -40.55
C GLU A 570 -13.15 45.38 -39.13
N ARG A 571 -11.82 45.17 -39.00
CA ARG A 571 -10.71 46.19 -38.87
C ARG A 571 -10.73 46.98 -37.54
N SER A 572 -9.59 47.30 -36.90
CA SER A 572 -8.18 46.88 -37.08
C SER A 572 -7.29 47.46 -35.96
N GLY A 573 -6.16 46.82 -35.68
CA GLY A 573 -5.01 47.38 -34.96
C GLY A 573 -4.95 46.98 -33.47
N GLU A 574 -3.94 46.25 -32.99
CA GLU A 574 -2.50 46.60 -32.88
C GLU A 574 -2.29 47.63 -31.75
N GLU A 575 -1.73 47.21 -30.60
CA GLU A 575 -0.28 47.30 -30.26
C GLU A 575 0.07 48.63 -29.54
N SER A 576 1.00 48.73 -28.58
CA SER A 576 1.80 47.70 -27.90
C SER A 576 2.49 48.25 -26.61
N LEU A 577 3.37 47.44 -26.00
CA LEU A 577 4.57 47.83 -25.23
C LEU A 577 4.47 48.56 -23.86
N ARG A 578 4.86 47.78 -22.82
CA ARG A 578 5.96 48.05 -21.85
C ARG A 578 5.83 49.04 -20.68
N LYS A 579 6.12 48.45 -19.49
CA LYS A 579 7.07 48.89 -18.45
C LYS A 579 6.98 50.32 -17.88
N LEU A 580 6.80 50.39 -16.56
CA LEU A 580 7.71 51.18 -15.70
C LEU A 580 7.89 50.51 -14.33
N GLY A 581 9.00 50.86 -13.66
CA GLY A 581 9.49 50.22 -12.44
C GLY A 581 9.20 51.00 -11.13
N PRO A 582 9.77 50.53 -10.00
CA PRO A 582 9.20 50.78 -8.68
C PRO A 582 9.86 51.92 -7.89
N ARG A 583 9.21 52.33 -6.79
CA ARG A 583 9.88 52.87 -5.60
C ARG A 583 9.06 52.65 -4.32
N ALA A 584 9.75 52.59 -3.20
CA ALA A 584 9.18 52.46 -1.85
C ALA A 584 9.58 53.65 -0.98
N ALA A 585 8.80 53.92 0.07
CA ALA A 585 9.15 54.80 1.18
C ALA A 585 8.50 54.26 2.47
N ARG A 586 9.08 54.60 3.64
CA ARG A 586 8.60 54.19 4.98
C ARG A 586 7.93 55.38 5.68
N GLY A 587 7.02 55.14 6.62
CA GLY A 587 6.35 56.19 7.39
C GLY A 587 5.46 55.68 8.53
N GLU A 588 6.07 55.22 9.62
CA GLU A 588 5.48 55.14 10.97
C GLU A 588 5.74 56.49 11.73
N PRO A 589 5.26 56.76 12.98
CA PRO A 589 4.67 55.86 14.01
C PRO A 589 3.45 56.44 14.82
N VAL A 590 3.13 55.79 15.96
CA VAL A 590 2.49 56.32 17.21
C VAL A 590 0.95 56.31 17.38
N SER A 591 0.43 55.13 17.73
CA SER A 591 -0.27 54.79 19.00
C SER A 591 -1.62 55.38 19.47
N LYS A 592 -2.35 54.49 20.17
CA LYS A 592 -3.15 54.61 21.41
C LYS A 592 -4.70 54.65 21.35
N ASN A 593 -5.27 53.71 22.10
CA ASN A 593 -6.57 53.70 22.78
C ASN A 593 -7.83 53.70 21.87
N SER A 594 -8.96 53.09 22.27
CA SER A 594 -9.25 52.15 23.38
C SER A 594 -10.62 51.51 23.14
N GLY A 595 -10.80 50.25 23.53
CA GLY A 595 -12.05 49.48 23.40
C GLY A 595 -11.79 48.00 23.63
#